data_AF-A0A239L0D4-F1
#
_entry.id   AF-A0A239L0D4-F1
#
_cell.length_a   1.000
_cell.length_b   1.000
_cell.length_c   1.000
_cell.angle_alpha   90.00
_cell.angle_beta   90.00
_cell.angle_gamma   90.00
#
_symmetry.space_group_name_H-M   'P 1'
#
loop_
_entity.id
_entity.type
_entity.pdbx_description
1 polymer ?
#
loop_
_entity_poly.entity_id
_entity_poly.type
_entity_poly.pdbx_seq_one_letter_code
_entity_poly.pdbx_strand_id
1 'polypeptide(L)'
;MITLELDHQDIQRALSRVEWAVGELAPLMRGIAAEFASITEENLEDEGQSGNAWPTLSDVTTANREAAGTWPGQMLQISAGGLAASITTHADSSSALVGSNKVYAAMMHFGGEKQEFPNLWGDIPARPYLPMDEDGKLQPEAAESILDLALAHLEKAARR
;
A
#
# COMPACT_ATOMS: atom_id res chain seq x y z
N MET A 1 -17.78 25.00 -46.03
CA MET A 1 -16.52 25.09 -45.28
C MET A 1 -16.90 25.52 -43.88
N ILE A 2 -16.73 24.63 -42.89
CA ILE A 2 -17.01 24.93 -41.48
C ILE A 2 -15.66 25.30 -40.87
N THR A 3 -15.51 26.57 -40.49
CA THR A 3 -14.34 27.03 -39.73
C THR A 3 -14.65 26.77 -38.26
N LEU A 4 -14.00 25.78 -37.67
CA LEU A 4 -13.99 25.57 -36.22
C LEU A 4 -13.05 26.62 -35.61
N GLU A 5 -13.59 27.76 -35.20
CA GLU A 5 -12.87 28.66 -34.28
C GLU A 5 -12.96 28.05 -32.88
N LEU A 6 -11.88 27.43 -32.44
CA LEU A 6 -11.73 27.03 -31.04
C LEU A 6 -11.78 28.31 -30.20
N ASP A 7 -12.84 28.48 -29.40
CA ASP A 7 -12.87 29.47 -28.33
C ASP A 7 -11.74 29.15 -27.35
N HIS A 8 -10.60 29.82 -27.56
CA HIS A 8 -9.34 29.49 -26.94
C HIS A 8 -9.35 29.76 -25.42
N GLN A 9 -10.34 30.51 -24.93
CA GLN A 9 -10.47 30.87 -23.52
C GLN A 9 -10.87 29.68 -22.64
N ASP A 10 -11.72 28.78 -23.14
CA ASP A 10 -12.12 27.59 -22.37
C ASP A 10 -10.94 26.63 -22.20
N ILE A 11 -10.15 26.42 -23.25
CA ILE A 11 -8.95 25.57 -23.20
C ILE A 11 -7.88 26.18 -22.31
N GLN A 12 -7.62 27.48 -22.41
CA GLN A 12 -6.67 28.17 -21.54
C GLN A 12 -7.08 28.08 -20.06
N ARG A 13 -8.38 28.22 -19.76
CA ARG A 13 -8.92 28.02 -18.41
C ARG A 13 -8.73 26.60 -17.92
N ALA A 14 -9.00 25.59 -18.76
CA ALA A 14 -8.77 24.19 -18.40
C ALA A 14 -7.27 23.91 -18.12
N LEU A 15 -6.36 24.39 -18.97
CA LEU A 15 -4.92 24.23 -18.78
C LEU A 15 -4.43 24.92 -17.50
N SER A 16 -4.92 26.12 -17.19
CA SER A 16 -4.59 26.84 -15.95
C SER A 16 -5.04 26.08 -14.70
N ARG A 17 -6.20 25.39 -14.77
CA ARG A 17 -6.70 24.55 -13.66
C ARG A 17 -5.85 23.29 -13.48
N VAL A 18 -5.41 22.68 -14.58
CA VAL A 18 -4.48 21.55 -14.56
C VAL A 18 -3.15 21.95 -13.94
N GLU A 19 -2.57 23.08 -14.37
CA GLU A 19 -1.33 23.62 -13.79
C GLU A 19 -1.46 23.83 -12.28
N TRP A 20 -2.57 24.44 -11.83
CA TRP A 20 -2.83 24.61 -10.41
C TRP A 20 -2.96 23.26 -9.67
N ALA A 21 -3.62 22.28 -10.27
CA ALA A 21 -3.78 20.95 -9.67
C ALA A 21 -2.48 20.16 -9.55
N VAL A 22 -1.50 20.42 -10.43
CA VAL A 22 -0.13 19.90 -10.29
C VAL A 22 0.59 20.54 -9.10
N GLY A 23 0.29 21.82 -8.80
CA GLY A 23 0.81 22.51 -7.61
C GLY A 23 0.13 22.10 -6.29
N GLU A 24 -1.12 21.63 -6.34
CA GLU A 24 -1.92 21.21 -5.18
C GLU A 24 -2.15 19.69 -5.18
N LEU A 25 -1.14 18.95 -4.73
CA LEU A 25 -1.16 17.48 -4.71
C LEU A 25 -1.74 16.88 -3.43
N ALA A 26 -2.09 17.68 -2.41
CA ALA A 26 -2.61 17.12 -1.16
C ALA A 26 -3.87 16.24 -1.36
N PRO A 27 -4.81 16.56 -2.28
CA PRO A 27 -5.91 15.65 -2.61
C PRO A 27 -5.45 14.33 -3.24
N LEU A 28 -4.44 14.38 -4.13
CA LEU A 28 -3.85 13.19 -4.74
C LEU A 28 -3.15 12.32 -3.69
N MET A 29 -2.29 12.92 -2.85
CA MET A 29 -1.55 12.20 -1.81
C MET A 29 -2.47 11.51 -0.81
N ARG A 30 -3.61 12.12 -0.45
CA ARG A 30 -4.64 11.45 0.37
C ARG A 30 -5.25 10.25 -0.34
N GLY A 31 -5.48 10.33 -1.65
CA GLY A 31 -5.94 9.20 -2.47
C GLY A 31 -4.91 8.08 -2.48
N ILE A 32 -3.64 8.40 -2.74
CA ILE A 32 -2.53 7.44 -2.74
C ILE A 32 -2.39 6.76 -1.37
N ALA A 33 -2.48 7.51 -0.27
CA ALA A 33 -2.41 6.94 1.07
C ALA A 33 -3.57 5.98 1.36
N ALA A 34 -4.79 6.31 0.91
CA ALA A 34 -5.94 5.41 1.02
C ALA A 34 -5.76 4.15 0.18
N GLU A 35 -5.23 4.28 -1.04
CA GLU A 35 -4.94 3.16 -1.93
C GLU A 35 -3.88 2.23 -1.33
N PHE A 36 -2.83 2.78 -0.75
CA PHE A 36 -1.82 2.00 -0.05
C PHE A 36 -2.38 1.19 1.12
N ALA A 37 -3.31 1.76 1.89
CA ALA A 37 -4.01 0.99 2.92
C ALA A 37 -4.85 -0.14 2.30
N SER A 38 -5.59 0.14 1.23
CA SER A 38 -6.43 -0.85 0.54
C SER A 38 -5.61 -2.04 0.04
N ILE A 39 -4.51 -1.78 -0.66
CA ILE A 39 -3.63 -2.84 -1.17
C ILE A 39 -2.95 -3.60 -0.02
N THR A 40 -2.61 -2.91 1.07
CA THR A 40 -2.07 -3.57 2.26
C THR A 40 -3.06 -4.55 2.88
N GLU A 41 -4.33 -4.15 2.95
CA GLU A 41 -5.42 -4.99 3.45
C GLU A 41 -5.63 -6.20 2.54
N GLU A 42 -5.67 -6.00 1.22
CA GLU A 42 -5.78 -7.08 0.23
C GLU A 42 -4.62 -8.09 0.35
N ASN A 43 -3.37 -7.62 0.40
CA ASN A 43 -2.21 -8.50 0.59
C ASN A 43 -2.28 -9.31 1.91
N LEU A 44 -2.83 -8.71 2.97
CA LEU A 44 -3.05 -9.37 4.26
C LEU A 44 -4.18 -10.41 4.23
N GLU A 45 -5.22 -10.17 3.43
CA GLU A 45 -6.34 -11.08 3.25
C GLU A 45 -5.96 -12.27 2.37
N ASP A 46 -5.26 -12.02 1.27
CA ASP A 46 -4.81 -13.02 0.29
C ASP A 46 -3.60 -13.84 0.77
N GLU A 47 -2.99 -13.43 1.88
CA GLU A 47 -1.76 -14.01 2.41
C GLU A 47 -0.64 -14.07 1.36
N GLY A 48 -0.51 -12.98 0.57
CA GLY A 48 0.35 -12.94 -0.59
C GLY A 48 0.52 -11.54 -1.16
N GLN A 49 1.38 -11.43 -2.16
CA GLN A 49 1.61 -10.17 -2.89
C GLN A 49 1.85 -10.44 -4.38
N SER A 50 1.20 -9.67 -5.26
CA SER A 50 1.29 -9.80 -6.73
C SER A 50 1.10 -11.24 -7.23
N GLY A 51 0.10 -11.94 -6.67
CA GLY A 51 -0.22 -13.33 -7.02
C GLY A 51 0.73 -14.39 -6.44
N ASN A 52 1.74 -13.99 -5.65
CA ASN A 52 2.63 -14.92 -4.95
C ASN A 52 2.19 -15.10 -3.51
N ALA A 53 1.76 -16.30 -3.15
CA ALA A 53 1.42 -16.65 -1.77
C ALA A 53 2.66 -16.63 -0.87
N TRP A 54 2.49 -16.22 0.38
CA TRP A 54 3.53 -16.21 1.38
C TRP A 54 4.01 -17.62 1.76
N PRO A 55 5.24 -17.76 2.25
CA PRO A 55 5.70 -18.99 2.87
C PRO A 55 4.82 -19.41 4.05
N THR A 56 4.38 -20.66 4.02
CA THR A 56 3.49 -21.23 5.04
C THR A 56 4.13 -21.22 6.43
N LEU A 57 3.27 -21.27 7.46
CA LEU A 57 3.75 -21.42 8.84
C LEU A 57 4.29 -22.84 9.06
N SER A 58 5.35 -22.96 9.87
CA SER A 58 5.87 -24.25 10.32
C SER A 58 4.83 -25.02 11.13
N ASP A 59 4.91 -26.36 11.11
CA ASP A 59 4.05 -27.26 11.90
C ASP A 59 4.05 -26.93 13.41
N VAL A 60 5.19 -26.49 13.95
CA VAL A 60 5.28 -26.10 15.36
C VAL A 60 4.44 -24.85 15.66
N THR A 61 4.46 -23.88 14.72
CA THR A 61 3.71 -22.62 14.88
C THR A 61 2.21 -22.87 14.74
N THR A 62 1.77 -23.69 13.79
CA THR A 62 0.35 -24.04 13.62
C THR A 62 -0.15 -24.82 14.83
N ALA A 63 0.58 -25.84 15.32
CA ALA A 63 0.22 -26.59 16.52
C ALA A 63 0.08 -25.70 17.77
N ASN A 64 0.99 -24.73 17.96
CA ASN A 64 0.90 -23.76 19.06
C ASN A 64 -0.34 -22.86 18.94
N ARG A 65 -0.69 -22.43 17.71
CA ARG A 65 -1.88 -21.60 17.47
C ARG A 65 -3.17 -22.40 17.58
N GLU A 66 -3.18 -23.68 17.23
CA GLU A 66 -4.32 -24.58 17.45
C GLU A 66 -4.58 -24.75 18.95
N ALA A 67 -3.54 -25.02 19.74
CA ALA A 67 -3.65 -25.10 21.19
C ALA A 67 -4.13 -23.78 21.83
N ALA A 68 -3.81 -22.64 21.22
CA ALA A 68 -4.28 -21.32 21.65
C ALA A 68 -5.66 -20.93 21.10
N GLY A 69 -6.28 -21.75 20.24
CA GLY A 69 -7.58 -21.47 19.62
C GLY A 69 -7.56 -20.37 18.54
N THR A 70 -6.40 -20.07 17.98
CA THR A 70 -6.20 -19.04 16.94
C THR A 70 -5.89 -19.61 15.55
N TRP A 71 -6.04 -20.92 15.37
CA TRP A 71 -5.87 -21.63 14.10
C TRP A 71 -6.97 -22.69 13.91
N PRO A 72 -7.52 -22.89 12.69
CA PRO A 72 -7.17 -22.26 11.41
C PRO A 72 -7.54 -20.77 11.34
N GLY A 73 -6.71 -19.96 10.67
CA GLY A 73 -6.89 -18.51 10.55
C GLY A 73 -5.78 -17.88 9.69
N GLN A 74 -5.74 -16.55 9.60
CA GLN A 74 -4.73 -15.84 8.80
C GLN A 74 -3.36 -15.76 9.51
N MET A 75 -2.29 -15.89 8.75
CA MET A 75 -0.91 -15.98 9.22
C MET A 75 -0.49 -14.74 10.02
N LEU A 76 -0.84 -13.55 9.55
CA LEU A 76 -0.48 -12.27 10.17
C LEU A 76 -1.65 -11.58 10.92
N GLN A 77 -2.85 -12.15 10.90
CA GLN A 77 -4.05 -11.57 11.52
C GLN A 77 -4.58 -12.42 12.68
N ILE A 78 -3.74 -12.61 13.71
CA ILE A 78 -4.04 -13.52 14.84
C ILE A 78 -5.06 -12.93 15.84
N SER A 79 -5.11 -11.59 15.95
CA SER A 79 -5.95 -10.90 16.95
C SER A 79 -6.49 -9.58 16.42
N ALA A 80 -7.62 -9.13 16.99
CA ALA A 80 -8.28 -7.89 16.60
C ALA A 80 -7.41 -6.62 16.77
N GLY A 81 -6.40 -6.64 17.64
CA GLY A 81 -5.41 -5.56 17.83
C GLY A 81 -4.03 -5.87 17.23
N GLY A 82 -3.99 -6.81 16.29
CA GLY A 82 -2.79 -7.37 15.68
C GLY A 82 -2.16 -6.47 14.63
N LEU A 83 -1.50 -7.09 13.64
CA LEU A 83 -0.76 -6.36 12.61
C LEU A 83 -1.70 -5.58 11.69
N ALA A 84 -2.75 -6.21 11.17
CA ALA A 84 -3.70 -5.58 10.25
C ALA A 84 -4.33 -4.32 10.87
N ALA A 85 -4.81 -4.42 12.11
CA ALA A 85 -5.40 -3.29 12.84
C ALA A 85 -4.39 -2.20 13.26
N SER A 86 -3.09 -2.42 13.06
CA SER A 86 -2.04 -1.44 13.36
C SER A 86 -1.56 -0.65 12.16
N ILE A 87 -2.07 -0.97 10.96
CA ILE A 87 -1.74 -0.24 9.75
C ILE A 87 -2.32 1.17 9.86
N THR A 88 -1.49 2.15 9.59
CA THR A 88 -1.80 3.57 9.62
C THR A 88 -1.28 4.23 8.36
N THR A 89 -1.95 5.30 7.96
CA THR A 89 -1.56 6.09 6.79
C THR A 89 -1.44 7.56 7.15
N HIS A 90 -0.63 8.27 6.37
CA HIS A 90 -0.48 9.71 6.48
C HIS A 90 -0.31 10.30 5.08
N ALA A 91 -0.73 11.54 4.89
CA ALA A 91 -0.53 12.24 3.64
C ALA A 91 -0.36 13.74 3.89
N ASP A 92 0.59 14.34 3.18
CA ASP A 92 0.79 15.78 3.10
C ASP A 92 0.69 16.26 1.63
N SER A 93 1.14 17.48 1.33
CA SER A 93 1.09 18.04 -0.03
C SER A 93 2.08 17.41 -1.01
N SER A 94 2.97 16.54 -0.54
CA SER A 94 4.11 15.99 -1.28
C SER A 94 4.40 14.51 -1.02
N SER A 95 3.83 13.93 0.05
CA SER A 95 4.08 12.56 0.46
C SER A 95 2.81 11.83 0.85
N ALA A 96 2.80 10.52 0.62
CA ALA A 96 1.80 9.57 1.07
C ALA A 96 2.53 8.40 1.73
N LEU A 97 2.10 8.03 2.94
CA LEU A 97 2.77 7.06 3.80
C LEU A 97 1.78 5.98 4.22
N VAL A 98 2.28 4.75 4.33
CA VAL A 98 1.60 3.59 4.93
C VAL A 98 2.60 2.83 5.79
N GLY A 99 2.16 2.31 6.93
CA GLY A 99 3.01 1.49 7.78
C GLY A 99 2.34 1.07 9.08
N SER A 100 3.09 0.36 9.92
CA SER A 100 2.63 -0.12 11.23
C SER A 100 3.49 0.46 12.35
N ASN A 101 2.87 0.69 13.51
CA ASN A 101 3.57 1.06 14.74
C ASN A 101 4.03 -0.15 15.58
N LYS A 102 3.83 -1.39 15.12
CA LYS A 102 4.24 -2.60 15.85
C LYS A 102 5.72 -2.87 15.60
N VAL A 103 6.48 -3.15 16.67
CA VAL A 103 7.92 -3.43 16.61
C VAL A 103 8.24 -4.62 15.69
N TYR A 104 7.37 -5.65 15.65
CA TYR A 104 7.58 -6.83 14.82
C TYR A 104 7.15 -6.65 13.35
N ALA A 105 6.52 -5.53 12.99
CA ALA A 105 5.93 -5.33 11.66
C ALA A 105 6.97 -5.42 10.55
N ALA A 106 8.10 -4.74 10.71
CA ALA A 106 9.20 -4.76 9.74
C ALA A 106 9.75 -6.18 9.55
N MET A 107 9.98 -6.91 10.65
CA MET A 107 10.44 -8.30 10.61
C MET A 107 9.45 -9.24 9.90
N MET A 108 8.14 -9.03 10.06
CA MET A 108 7.14 -9.83 9.32
C MET A 108 7.13 -9.48 7.83
N HIS A 109 7.32 -8.21 7.49
CA HIS A 109 7.31 -7.75 6.11
C HIS A 109 8.57 -8.19 5.34
N PHE A 110 9.76 -7.87 5.87
CA PHE A 110 11.05 -8.13 5.24
C PHE A 110 11.65 -9.51 5.57
N GLY A 111 11.15 -10.18 6.61
CA GLY A 111 11.79 -11.36 7.17
C GLY A 111 13.02 -10.99 8.02
N GLY A 112 13.79 -12.01 8.38
CA GLY A 112 15.08 -11.81 9.05
C GLY A 112 15.84 -13.11 9.28
N GLU A 113 17.14 -13.05 9.02
CA GLU A 113 18.03 -14.17 9.20
C GLU A 113 18.54 -14.23 10.65
N LYS A 114 18.66 -15.44 11.20
CA LYS A 114 19.19 -15.65 12.55
C LYS A 114 20.63 -15.15 12.69
N GLN A 115 21.39 -15.14 11.60
CA GLN A 115 22.76 -14.63 11.58
C GLN A 115 22.80 -13.11 11.86
N GLU A 116 21.86 -12.36 11.30
CA GLU A 116 21.74 -10.91 11.46
C GLU A 116 21.01 -10.53 12.76
N PHE A 117 20.09 -11.38 13.19
CA PHE A 117 19.29 -11.21 14.40
C PHE A 117 19.50 -12.39 15.37
N PRO A 118 20.54 -12.35 16.23
CA PRO A 118 20.95 -13.49 17.06
C PRO A 118 19.90 -14.00 18.06
N ASN A 119 18.91 -13.17 18.38
CA ASN A 119 17.81 -13.51 19.29
C ASN A 119 16.72 -14.37 18.62
N LEU A 120 16.79 -14.56 17.30
CA LEU A 120 15.84 -15.41 16.59
C LEU A 120 16.11 -16.89 16.87
N TRP A 121 15.04 -17.67 17.00
CA TRP A 121 15.15 -19.12 17.14
C TRP A 121 15.55 -19.81 15.83
N GLY A 122 15.16 -19.23 14.70
CA GLY A 122 15.50 -19.62 13.33
C GLY A 122 15.18 -18.47 12.38
N ASP A 123 15.42 -18.66 11.09
CA ASP A 123 15.12 -17.64 10.08
C ASP A 123 13.62 -17.39 9.98
N ILE A 124 13.25 -16.12 9.80
CA ILE A 124 11.87 -15.70 9.60
C ILE A 124 11.71 -15.38 8.11
N PRO A 125 10.88 -16.13 7.36
CA PRO A 125 10.63 -15.81 5.97
C PRO A 125 9.80 -14.52 5.85
N ALA A 126 10.12 -13.72 4.83
CA ALA A 126 9.40 -12.52 4.48
C ALA A 126 7.94 -12.83 4.10
N ARG A 127 7.03 -11.97 4.58
CA ARG A 127 5.60 -11.98 4.22
C ARG A 127 5.22 -10.56 3.86
N PRO A 128 5.61 -10.10 2.67
CA PRO A 128 5.45 -8.71 2.32
C PRO A 128 3.96 -8.39 2.14
N TYR A 129 3.45 -7.49 2.99
CA TYR A 129 2.08 -6.99 2.94
C TYR A 129 1.97 -5.52 2.54
N LEU A 130 3.03 -4.72 2.69
CA LEU A 130 3.01 -3.32 2.25
C LEU A 130 3.16 -3.27 0.71
N PRO A 131 2.61 -2.25 0.04
CA PRO A 131 2.61 -2.12 -1.42
C PRO A 131 3.98 -1.71 -1.99
N MET A 132 5.07 -1.99 -1.27
CA MET A 132 6.45 -1.69 -1.66
C MET A 132 7.42 -2.66 -1.00
N ASP A 133 8.59 -2.83 -1.61
CA ASP A 133 9.73 -3.58 -1.04
C ASP A 133 10.65 -2.68 -0.19
N GLU A 134 11.78 -3.24 0.26
CA GLU A 134 12.77 -2.55 1.10
C GLU A 134 13.46 -1.37 0.42
N ASP A 135 13.54 -1.40 -0.91
CA ASP A 135 14.08 -0.32 -1.74
C ASP A 135 13.03 0.77 -2.03
N GLY A 136 11.80 0.59 -1.53
CA GLY A 136 10.67 1.48 -1.80
C GLY A 136 10.11 1.32 -3.21
N LYS A 137 10.45 0.24 -3.92
CA LYS A 137 9.87 -0.06 -5.21
C LYS A 137 8.46 -0.60 -5.01
N LEU A 138 7.51 0.05 -5.68
CA LEU A 138 6.10 -0.30 -5.57
C LEU A 138 5.81 -1.69 -6.17
N GLN A 139 4.85 -2.35 -5.54
CA GLN A 139 4.10 -3.43 -6.14
C GLN A 139 3.53 -2.97 -7.51
N PRO A 140 3.57 -3.79 -8.57
CA PRO A 140 3.08 -3.39 -9.90
C PRO A 140 1.66 -2.85 -9.88
N GLU A 141 0.75 -3.53 -9.19
CA GLU A 141 -0.64 -3.12 -9.05
C GLU A 141 -0.77 -1.76 -8.35
N ALA A 142 0.05 -1.50 -7.32
CA ALA A 142 0.08 -0.21 -6.65
C ALA A 142 0.59 0.92 -7.55
N ALA A 143 1.61 0.64 -8.39
CA ALA A 143 2.13 1.63 -9.33
C ALA A 143 1.06 2.06 -10.36
N GLU A 144 0.30 1.11 -10.89
CA GLU A 144 -0.81 1.37 -11.80
C GLU A 144 -1.93 2.16 -11.11
N SER A 145 -2.36 1.76 -9.91
CA SER A 145 -3.39 2.50 -9.15
C SER A 145 -3.00 3.95 -8.87
N ILE A 146 -1.72 4.22 -8.53
CA ILE A 146 -1.25 5.60 -8.33
C ILE A 146 -1.33 6.41 -9.62
N LEU A 147 -0.96 5.81 -10.77
CA LEU A 147 -1.04 6.48 -12.06
C LEU A 147 -2.49 6.84 -12.39
N ASP A 148 -3.43 5.92 -12.17
CA ASP A 148 -4.85 6.15 -12.36
C ASP A 148 -5.38 7.27 -11.47
N LEU A 149 -4.99 7.30 -10.18
CA LEU A 149 -5.34 8.37 -9.26
C LEU A 149 -4.78 9.73 -9.70
N ALA A 150 -3.54 9.76 -10.18
CA ALA A 150 -2.91 10.97 -10.69
C ALA A 150 -3.64 11.50 -11.93
N LEU A 151 -3.97 10.63 -12.88
CA LEU A 151 -4.73 11.00 -14.08
C LEU A 151 -6.14 11.49 -13.73
N ALA A 152 -6.84 10.80 -12.82
CA ALA A 152 -8.15 11.20 -12.34
C ALA A 152 -8.13 12.58 -11.64
N HIS A 153 -7.08 12.90 -10.90
CA HIS A 153 -6.90 14.21 -10.26
C HIS A 153 -6.78 15.33 -11.30
N LEU A 154 -5.95 15.13 -12.33
CA LEU A 154 -5.78 16.10 -13.41
C LEU A 154 -7.04 16.25 -14.27
N GLU A 155 -7.70 15.14 -14.59
CA GLU A 155 -8.95 15.15 -15.34
C GLU A 155 -10.05 15.91 -14.58
N LYS A 156 -10.19 15.66 -13.29
CA LYS A 156 -11.15 16.37 -12.43
C LYS A 156 -10.86 17.87 -12.39
N ALA A 157 -9.59 18.28 -12.42
CA ALA A 157 -9.21 19.68 -12.50
C ALA A 157 -9.57 20.32 -13.85
N ALA A 158 -9.36 19.61 -14.95
CA ALA A 158 -9.65 20.09 -16.29
C ALA A 158 -11.16 20.25 -16.58
N ARG A 159 -12.01 19.42 -15.94
CA ARG A 159 -13.46 19.38 -16.16
C ARG A 159 -14.27 20.34 -15.25
N ARG A 160 -13.70 20.79 -14.13
CA ARG A 160 -14.22 21.95 -13.40
C ARG A 160 -14.06 23.18 -14.25
#